data_AF-A0A1V6G1L5-F1
#
_entry.id   AF-A0A1V6G1L5-F1
#
_cell.length_a   1.000
_cell.length_b   1.000
_cell.length_c   1.000
_cell.angle_alpha   90.00
_cell.angle_beta   90.00
_cell.angle_gamma   90.00
#
_symmetry.space_group_name_H-M   'P 1'
#
loop_
_entity.id
_entity.type
_entity.pdbx_description
1 polymer ?
#
loop_
_entity_poly.entity_id
_entity_poly.type
_entity_poly.pdbx_seq_one_letter_code
_entity_poly.pdbx_strand_id
1 'polypeptide(L)'
;MALACGGLTAHGPWSPAETAHLHAAITLGATDTVADAAAFPFVQRAVAPAFLRRRWEEASQALDAGYCLGTACLGCGACRDAAQRDALTGRPRQPAITAARVAAVAGIEAEKRRLTPVYRYVTLPDEFAGHSPGWSSARLMQLLLAEHPDWTDLLLSAEEALFGWGDNRDRLVIPAGSTVIALRAWEPHRLARADAHSGLLRHDDDTTVPAPFHPGVFARAELILHTRLAPREAAHQAGAWLNAQRLPHTLRRLRSPEAGADGQAESWRLDLTPAALKRRAVFALDVLPGPHGGASLTLCVSPKANLANLADILPPPAAHPHLVCTRVAF
;
A
#
# COMPACT_ATOMS: atom_id res chain seq x y z
N MET A 1 -4.64 12.55 8.43
CA MET A 1 -5.59 13.59 7.98
C MET A 1 -4.95 14.24 6.77
N ALA A 2 -5.59 14.16 5.61
CA ALA A 2 -5.03 14.54 4.33
C ALA A 2 -4.61 16.02 4.34
N LEU A 3 -3.34 16.30 4.03
CA LEU A 3 -2.90 17.63 3.61
C LEU A 3 -3.74 17.96 2.38
N ALA A 4 -4.77 18.78 2.61
CA ALA A 4 -5.70 19.16 1.59
C ALA A 4 -4.95 19.94 0.53
N CYS A 5 -4.84 19.35 -0.66
CA CYS A 5 -4.81 20.08 -1.93
C CYS A 5 -6.14 20.84 -2.13
N GLY A 6 -6.56 21.62 -1.13
CA GLY A 6 -7.63 22.58 -1.23
C GLY A 6 -7.12 23.72 -2.08
N GLY A 7 -7.68 23.89 -3.26
CA GLY A 7 -7.22 24.89 -4.22
C GLY A 7 -7.13 26.28 -3.60
N LEU A 8 -5.92 26.86 -3.64
CA LEU A 8 -5.64 28.29 -3.76
C LEU A 8 -6.45 29.25 -2.86
N THR A 9 -6.77 28.87 -1.63
CA THR A 9 -7.24 29.81 -0.61
C THR A 9 -6.44 29.60 0.67
N ALA A 10 -6.14 30.71 1.36
CA ALA A 10 -5.42 30.71 2.62
C ALA A 10 -5.97 29.61 3.55
N HIS A 11 -5.08 28.74 4.02
CA HIS A 11 -5.40 27.96 5.20
C HIS A 11 -5.40 28.99 6.35
N GLY A 12 -6.24 28.82 7.36
CA GLY A 12 -6.11 29.67 8.55
C GLY A 12 -4.68 29.59 9.14
N PRO A 13 -4.38 30.34 10.23
CA PRO A 13 -3.10 30.19 10.92
C PRO A 13 -2.82 28.70 11.21
N TRP A 14 -1.56 28.29 11.06
CA TRP A 14 -1.17 26.89 11.18
C TRP A 14 -1.48 26.40 12.59
N SER A 15 -2.02 25.19 12.72
CA SER A 15 -2.22 24.62 14.05
C SER A 15 -0.87 24.32 14.71
N PRO A 16 -0.79 24.34 16.05
CA PRO A 16 0.45 24.00 16.77
C PRO A 16 1.05 22.64 16.38
N ALA A 17 0.21 21.67 16.00
CA ALA A 17 0.65 20.35 15.56
C ALA A 17 1.29 20.37 14.16
N GLU A 18 0.75 21.17 13.23
CA GLU A 18 1.31 21.35 11.89
C GLU A 18 2.65 22.08 11.94
N THR A 19 2.75 23.11 12.79
CA THR A 19 3.98 23.85 13.05
C THR A 19 5.08 22.94 13.62
N ALA A 20 4.74 22.09 14.59
CA ALA A 20 5.68 21.12 15.16
C ALA A 20 6.18 20.11 14.10
N HIS A 21 5.31 19.68 13.19
CA HIS A 21 5.69 18.78 12.10
C HIS A 21 6.63 19.45 11.08
N LEU A 22 6.37 20.71 10.72
CA LEU A 22 7.22 21.49 9.83
C LEU A 22 8.62 21.69 10.41
N HIS A 23 8.72 22.05 11.69
CA HIS A 23 10.00 22.22 12.39
C HIS A 23 10.79 20.92 12.50
N ALA A 24 10.12 19.78 12.66
CA ALA A 24 10.77 18.48 12.69
C ALA A 24 11.28 18.04 11.31
N ALA A 25 10.57 18.40 10.23
CA ALA A 25 10.89 17.98 8.87
C ALA A 25 11.99 18.84 8.22
N ILE A 26 12.19 20.09 8.65
CA ILE A 26 13.12 21.04 8.03
C ILE A 26 14.11 21.55 9.07
N THR A 27 15.33 21.00 9.06
CA THR A 27 16.45 21.46 9.90
C THR A 27 17.30 22.43 9.09
N LEU A 28 17.21 23.74 9.35
CA LEU A 28 18.11 24.74 8.76
C LEU A 28 19.30 24.95 9.69
N GLY A 29 20.52 24.94 9.13
CA GLY A 29 21.76 25.21 9.87
C GLY A 29 21.78 26.65 10.40
N ALA A 30 22.25 26.81 11.65
CA ALA A 30 22.18 28.02 12.47
C ALA A 30 23.10 29.19 12.05
N THR A 31 23.50 29.30 10.77
CA THR A 31 24.41 30.37 10.33
C THR A 31 23.66 31.43 9.53
N ASP A 32 23.76 32.68 9.99
CA ASP A 32 23.20 33.90 9.36
C ASP A 32 23.67 34.14 7.91
N THR A 33 24.68 33.40 7.47
CA THR A 33 24.99 33.25 6.05
C THR A 33 24.30 31.99 5.52
N VAL A 34 23.07 32.15 5.02
CA VAL A 34 22.67 31.37 3.84
C VAL A 34 23.59 31.88 2.73
N ALA A 35 24.82 31.39 2.70
CA ALA A 35 25.53 31.31 1.44
C ALA A 35 24.56 30.61 0.49
N ASP A 36 24.49 31.08 -0.73
CA ASP A 36 23.77 30.51 -1.88
C ASP A 36 24.22 29.08 -2.23
N ALA A 37 24.59 28.26 -1.24
CA ALA A 37 24.83 26.85 -1.31
C ALA A 37 23.48 26.16 -1.55
N ALA A 38 23.14 26.16 -2.84
CA ALA A 38 22.03 25.44 -3.40
C ALA A 38 22.01 24.00 -2.86
N ALA A 39 21.02 23.69 -2.02
CA ALA A 39 20.63 22.30 -1.74
C ALA A 39 20.32 21.54 -3.05
N PHE A 40 20.04 22.27 -4.14
CA PHE A 40 19.85 21.75 -5.49
C PHE A 40 20.44 22.72 -6.54
N PRO A 41 21.76 22.67 -6.84
CA PRO A 41 22.41 23.61 -7.76
C PRO A 41 21.93 23.48 -9.21
N PHE A 42 21.29 22.37 -9.54
CA PHE A 42 20.68 22.12 -10.85
C PHE A 42 19.29 22.76 -11.01
N VAL A 43 18.67 23.26 -9.93
CA VAL A 43 17.35 23.90 -10.00
C VAL A 43 17.55 25.39 -10.24
N GLN A 44 17.39 25.81 -11.49
CA GLN A 44 17.21 27.23 -11.81
C GLN A 44 15.86 27.70 -11.24
N ARG A 45 15.90 28.64 -10.30
CA ARG A 45 14.69 29.18 -9.67
C ARG A 45 14.45 30.59 -10.17
N ALA A 46 13.24 30.84 -10.65
CA ALA A 46 12.77 32.19 -10.98
C ALA A 46 12.29 32.99 -9.75
N VAL A 47 12.19 32.34 -8.58
CA VAL A 47 11.71 32.96 -7.33
C VAL A 47 12.89 33.51 -6.53
N ALA A 48 12.77 34.75 -6.05
CA ALA A 48 13.83 35.40 -5.28
C ALA A 48 14.08 34.73 -3.91
N PRO A 49 15.35 34.52 -3.48
CA PRO A 49 15.67 33.94 -2.17
C PRO A 49 15.07 34.70 -0.98
N ALA A 50 14.99 36.03 -1.07
CA ALA A 50 14.37 36.87 -0.05
C ALA A 50 12.87 36.59 0.14
N PHE A 51 12.16 36.25 -0.95
CA PHE A 51 10.75 35.86 -0.87
C PHE A 51 10.58 34.53 -0.15
N LEU A 52 11.41 33.53 -0.48
CA LEU A 52 11.38 32.21 0.19
C LEU A 52 11.72 32.31 1.68
N ARG A 53 12.71 33.13 2.04
CA ARG A 53 13.07 33.39 3.44
C ARG A 53 11.90 33.98 4.21
N ARG A 54 11.24 35.00 3.66
CA ARG A 54 10.06 35.62 4.29
C ARG A 54 8.93 34.60 4.50
N ARG A 55 8.64 33.76 3.50
CA ARG A 55 7.62 32.70 3.62
C ARG A 55 7.98 31.65 4.67
N TRP A 56 9.26 31.34 4.82
CA TRP A 56 9.76 30.44 5.86
C TRP A 56 9.61 31.05 7.27
N GLU A 57 9.98 32.32 7.44
CA GLU A 57 9.84 33.05 8.71
C GLU A 57 8.36 33.15 9.12
N GLU A 58 7.47 33.47 8.17
CA GLU A 58 6.02 33.46 8.37
C GLU A 58 5.53 32.08 8.82
N ALA A 59 5.91 31.01 8.12
CA ALA A 59 5.51 29.64 8.47
C ALA A 59 6.04 29.20 9.85
N SER A 60 7.27 29.60 10.20
CA SER A 60 7.86 29.35 11.52
C SER A 60 7.11 30.06 12.65
N GLN A 61 6.39 31.13 12.34
CA GLN A 61 5.52 31.87 13.26
C GLN A 61 4.04 31.46 13.15
N ALA A 62 3.74 30.36 12.44
CA ALA A 62 2.39 29.90 12.15
C ALA A 62 1.50 30.91 11.39
N LEU A 63 2.12 31.84 10.65
CA LEU A 63 1.43 32.81 9.80
C LEU A 63 1.24 32.26 8.39
N ASP A 64 0.02 32.26 7.87
CA ASP A 64 -0.26 31.99 6.46
C ASP A 64 -0.73 33.26 5.73
N ALA A 65 0.23 33.97 5.10
CA ALA A 65 -0.08 35.09 4.21
C ALA A 65 -0.67 34.65 2.84
N GLY A 66 -0.95 33.35 2.64
CA GLY A 66 -1.54 32.79 1.43
C GLY A 66 -0.53 32.47 0.33
N TYR A 67 -1.04 32.06 -0.84
CA TYR A 67 -0.20 31.61 -1.96
C TYR A 67 -0.08 32.69 -3.05
N CYS A 68 0.98 32.61 -3.87
CA CYS A 68 1.27 33.60 -4.93
C CYS A 68 0.12 33.81 -5.94
N LEU A 69 -0.82 32.87 -6.04
CA LEU A 69 -2.01 32.96 -6.89
C LEU A 69 -3.31 32.71 -6.10
N GLY A 70 -3.31 32.96 -4.79
CA GLY A 70 -4.51 32.92 -3.94
C GLY A 70 -5.42 34.12 -4.23
N THR A 71 -5.63 34.98 -3.24
CA THR A 71 -6.45 36.20 -3.37
C THR A 71 -5.77 37.29 -4.22
N ALA A 72 -4.45 37.44 -4.14
CA ALA A 72 -3.66 38.42 -4.89
C ALA A 72 -2.27 37.87 -5.25
N CYS A 73 -1.57 38.57 -6.16
CA CYS A 73 -0.17 38.26 -6.44
C CYS A 73 0.71 38.70 -5.26
N LEU A 74 1.54 37.78 -4.74
CA LEU A 74 2.44 38.05 -3.61
C LEU A 74 3.83 38.56 -4.03
N GLY A 75 4.08 38.73 -5.34
CA GLY A 75 5.33 39.30 -5.82
C GLY A 75 6.55 38.38 -5.69
N CYS A 76 6.38 37.07 -5.91
CA CYS A 76 7.47 36.09 -5.78
C CYS A 76 8.62 36.26 -6.80
N GLY A 77 8.42 37.07 -7.84
CA GLY A 77 9.39 37.32 -8.91
C GLY A 77 9.45 36.24 -10.00
N ALA A 78 8.63 35.18 -9.93
CA ALA A 78 8.66 34.10 -10.92
C ALA A 78 8.16 34.49 -12.33
N CYS A 79 7.40 35.59 -12.45
CA CYS A 79 6.95 36.09 -13.75
C CYS A 79 8.11 36.79 -14.45
N ARG A 80 8.32 36.50 -15.74
CA ARG A 80 9.36 37.13 -16.56
C ARG A 80 9.14 38.64 -16.72
N ASP A 81 7.88 39.05 -16.84
CA ASP A 81 7.50 40.44 -17.04
C ASP A 81 6.08 40.73 -16.47
N ALA A 82 5.68 42.01 -16.55
CA ALA A 82 4.37 42.46 -16.12
C ALA A 82 3.23 41.88 -16.96
N ALA A 83 3.45 41.64 -18.26
CA ALA A 83 2.44 41.08 -19.15
C ALA A 83 2.09 39.62 -18.78
N GLN A 84 3.09 38.80 -18.44
CA GLN A 84 2.90 37.45 -17.94
C GLN A 84 2.18 37.45 -16.60
N ARG A 85 2.55 38.37 -15.70
CA ARG A 85 1.85 38.53 -14.42
C ARG A 85 0.37 38.86 -14.65
N ASP A 86 0.08 39.84 -15.50
CA ASP A 86 -1.28 40.28 -15.78
C ASP A 86 -2.10 39.19 -16.48
N ALA A 87 -1.50 38.41 -17.38
CA ALA A 87 -2.15 37.27 -18.02
C ALA A 87 -2.55 36.17 -17.00
N LEU A 88 -1.72 35.95 -15.98
CA LEU A 88 -1.98 34.98 -14.90
C LEU A 88 -2.98 35.52 -13.88
N THR A 89 -2.94 36.81 -13.56
CA THR A 89 -3.77 37.42 -12.51
C THR A 89 -5.11 37.96 -13.01
N GLY A 90 -5.23 38.29 -14.30
CA GLY A 90 -6.39 38.93 -14.91
C GLY A 90 -7.50 38.00 -15.37
N ARG A 91 -7.34 36.68 -15.23
CA ARG A 91 -8.40 35.69 -15.48
C ARG A 91 -9.07 35.30 -14.17
N PRO A 92 -10.40 35.05 -14.15
CA PRO A 92 -11.07 34.48 -12.98
C PRO A 92 -10.38 33.15 -12.62
N ARG A 93 -9.68 33.14 -11.48
CA ARG A 93 -8.79 32.04 -11.06
C ARG A 93 -9.55 30.78 -10.66
N GLN A 94 -10.82 30.94 -10.31
CA GLN A 94 -11.76 29.85 -10.08
C GLN A 94 -13.07 30.24 -10.77
N PRO A 95 -13.50 29.52 -11.82
CA PRO A 95 -14.90 29.64 -12.25
C PRO A 95 -15.79 29.30 -11.05
N ALA A 96 -16.86 30.06 -10.83
CA ALA A 96 -17.79 29.79 -9.74
C ALA A 96 -18.29 28.34 -9.85
N ILE A 97 -17.99 27.52 -8.83
CA ILE A 97 -18.50 26.15 -8.76
C ILE A 97 -20.00 26.26 -8.48
N THR A 98 -20.82 26.03 -9.51
CA THR A 98 -22.27 26.14 -9.38
C THR A 98 -22.82 24.96 -8.58
N ALA A 99 -23.94 25.16 -7.89
CA ALA A 99 -24.66 24.07 -7.23
C ALA A 99 -24.99 22.92 -8.20
N ALA A 100 -25.30 23.24 -9.46
CA ALA A 100 -25.51 22.26 -10.53
C ALA A 100 -24.27 21.41 -10.83
N ARG A 101 -23.07 22.01 -10.82
CA ARG A 101 -21.81 21.27 -11.01
C ARG A 101 -21.53 20.34 -9.83
N VAL A 102 -21.77 20.80 -8.60
CA VAL A 102 -21.65 19.95 -7.40
C VAL A 102 -22.63 18.77 -7.47
N ALA A 103 -23.89 19.04 -7.83
CA ALA A 103 -24.90 17.99 -7.99
C ALA A 103 -24.53 16.99 -9.09
N ALA A 104 -23.96 17.45 -10.21
CA ALA A 104 -23.50 16.56 -11.28
C ALA A 104 -22.35 15.64 -10.83
N VAL A 105 -21.35 16.18 -10.11
CA VAL A 105 -20.26 15.36 -9.54
C VAL A 105 -20.80 14.36 -8.52
N ALA A 106 -21.69 14.79 -7.63
CA ALA A 106 -22.34 13.91 -6.66
C ALA A 106 -23.16 12.81 -7.35
N GLY A 107 -23.82 13.11 -8.47
CA GLY A 107 -24.52 12.13 -9.29
C GLY A 107 -23.57 11.06 -9.86
N ILE A 108 -22.44 11.50 -10.45
CA ILE A 108 -21.40 10.59 -10.97
C ILE A 108 -20.82 9.73 -9.85
N GLU A 109 -20.54 10.31 -8.68
CA GLU A 109 -20.06 9.53 -7.53
C GLU A 109 -21.08 8.50 -7.06
N ALA A 110 -22.36 8.89 -6.97
CA ALA A 110 -23.43 7.98 -6.57
C ALA A 110 -23.57 6.82 -7.56
N GLU A 111 -23.43 7.09 -8.86
CA GLU A 111 -23.43 6.06 -9.90
C GLU A 111 -22.22 5.12 -9.76
N LYS A 112 -21.01 5.66 -9.62
CA LYS A 112 -19.80 4.86 -9.39
C LYS A 112 -19.90 3.96 -8.16
N ARG A 113 -20.52 4.43 -7.08
CA ARG A 113 -20.72 3.65 -5.85
C ARG A 113 -21.70 2.48 -6.02
N ARG A 114 -22.60 2.53 -7.00
CA ARG A 114 -23.57 1.47 -7.30
C ARG A 114 -23.00 0.37 -8.20
N LEU A 115 -21.85 0.61 -8.84
CA LEU A 115 -21.23 -0.37 -9.71
C LEU A 115 -20.75 -1.57 -8.89
N THR A 116 -21.34 -2.73 -9.16
CA THR A 116 -20.93 -4.00 -8.57
C THR A 116 -19.57 -4.40 -9.13
N PRO A 117 -18.54 -4.61 -8.29
CA PRO A 117 -17.26 -5.09 -8.77
C PRO A 117 -17.38 -6.50 -9.37
N VAL A 118 -16.58 -6.75 -10.39
CA VAL A 118 -16.32 -8.07 -10.95
C VAL A 118 -15.14 -8.66 -10.21
N TYR A 119 -15.34 -9.80 -9.55
CA TYR A 119 -14.28 -10.48 -8.83
C TYR A 119 -13.59 -11.52 -9.71
N ARG A 120 -12.26 -11.59 -9.61
CA ARG A 120 -11.42 -12.52 -10.37
C ARG A 120 -10.36 -13.14 -9.47
N TYR A 121 -10.24 -14.46 -9.54
CA TYR A 121 -9.12 -15.16 -8.94
C TYR A 121 -7.90 -15.00 -9.84
N VAL A 122 -6.76 -14.60 -9.28
CA VAL A 122 -5.56 -14.25 -10.05
C VAL A 122 -4.30 -14.70 -9.32
N THR A 123 -3.18 -14.72 -10.05
CA THR A 123 -1.85 -14.91 -9.47
C THR A 123 -1.07 -13.62 -9.58
N LEU A 124 -0.84 -12.95 -8.44
CA LEU A 124 -0.03 -11.74 -8.38
C LEU A 124 1.46 -12.07 -8.58
N PRO A 125 2.19 -11.29 -9.40
CA PRO A 125 3.65 -11.40 -9.50
C PRO A 125 4.36 -11.14 -8.17
N ASP A 126 5.61 -11.61 -8.08
CA ASP A 126 6.46 -11.49 -6.88
C ASP A 126 6.63 -10.05 -6.35
N GLU A 127 6.59 -9.07 -7.25
CA GLU A 127 6.71 -7.64 -6.93
C GLU A 127 5.57 -7.11 -6.04
N PHE A 128 4.47 -7.85 -5.87
CA PHE A 128 3.36 -7.42 -5.01
C PHE A 128 3.60 -7.72 -3.53
N ALA A 129 4.47 -8.68 -3.22
CA ALA A 129 4.70 -9.13 -1.86
C ALA A 129 5.18 -7.96 -0.96
N GLY A 130 4.40 -7.65 0.09
CA GLY A 130 4.79 -6.63 1.08
C GLY A 130 4.38 -5.21 0.75
N HIS A 131 3.81 -4.94 -0.43
CA HIS A 131 3.44 -3.59 -0.83
C HIS A 131 2.10 -3.13 -0.26
N SER A 132 1.92 -1.81 -0.17
CA SER A 132 0.69 -1.21 0.35
C SER A 132 -0.48 -1.39 -0.63
N PRO A 133 -1.74 -1.39 -0.15
CA PRO A 133 -2.91 -1.50 -1.03
C PRO A 133 -2.96 -0.43 -2.13
N GLY A 134 -2.51 0.79 -1.83
CA GLY A 134 -2.45 1.87 -2.82
C GLY A 134 -1.44 1.62 -3.94
N TRP A 135 -0.25 1.10 -3.59
CA TRP A 135 0.75 0.69 -4.58
C TRP A 135 0.22 -0.49 -5.42
N SER A 136 -0.34 -1.51 -4.77
CA SER A 136 -0.87 -2.70 -5.45
C SER A 136 -2.01 -2.36 -6.40
N SER A 137 -2.92 -1.47 -6.01
CA SER A 137 -4.01 -1.02 -6.88
C SER A 137 -3.48 -0.26 -8.11
N ALA A 138 -2.53 0.67 -7.92
CA ALA A 138 -1.93 1.40 -9.03
C ALA A 138 -1.16 0.47 -9.99
N ARG A 139 -0.42 -0.49 -9.44
CA ARG A 139 0.32 -1.47 -10.24
C ARG A 139 -0.62 -2.43 -10.98
N LEU A 140 -1.68 -2.90 -10.35
CA LEU A 140 -2.74 -3.69 -11.01
C LEU A 140 -3.35 -2.91 -12.18
N MET A 141 -3.74 -1.65 -11.95
CA MET A 141 -4.27 -0.79 -13.02
C MET A 141 -3.28 -0.66 -14.18
N GLN A 142 -2.00 -0.39 -13.89
CA GLN A 142 -0.97 -0.28 -14.92
C GLN A 142 -0.84 -1.56 -15.74
N LEU A 143 -0.76 -2.71 -15.06
CA LEU A 143 -0.59 -4.01 -15.71
C LEU A 143 -1.82 -4.40 -16.55
N LEU A 144 -3.02 -4.22 -16.01
CA LEU A 144 -4.27 -4.53 -16.72
C LEU A 144 -4.49 -3.61 -17.92
N LEU A 145 -4.17 -2.32 -17.83
CA LEU A 145 -4.30 -1.40 -18.96
C LEU A 145 -3.21 -1.58 -20.02
N ALA A 146 -2.01 -2.04 -19.62
CA ALA A 146 -0.97 -2.41 -20.58
C ALA A 146 -1.37 -3.66 -21.37
N GLU A 147 -2.02 -4.62 -20.72
CA GLU A 147 -2.50 -5.87 -21.34
C GLU A 147 -3.80 -5.68 -22.13
N HIS A 148 -4.70 -4.82 -21.65
CA HIS A 148 -5.98 -4.51 -22.28
C HIS A 148 -6.16 -2.99 -22.48
N PRO A 149 -5.51 -2.40 -23.50
CA PRO A 149 -5.61 -0.96 -23.78
C PRO A 149 -7.05 -0.46 -23.98
N ASP A 150 -7.92 -1.31 -24.53
CA ASP A 150 -9.36 -1.03 -24.74
C ASP A 150 -10.13 -0.79 -23.44
N TRP A 151 -9.53 -1.09 -22.28
CA TRP A 151 -10.15 -0.85 -20.98
C TRP A 151 -9.92 0.56 -20.44
N THR A 152 -9.14 1.41 -21.13
CA THR A 152 -8.78 2.76 -20.66
C THR A 152 -9.99 3.61 -20.27
N ASP A 153 -11.07 3.58 -21.07
CA ASP A 153 -12.30 4.35 -20.79
C ASP A 153 -13.36 3.53 -20.01
N LEU A 154 -13.09 2.25 -19.76
CA LEU A 154 -14.02 1.30 -19.17
C LEU A 154 -13.71 1.02 -17.69
N LEU A 155 -12.44 0.74 -17.38
CA LEU A 155 -11.97 0.31 -16.06
C LEU A 155 -11.80 1.53 -15.14
N LEU A 156 -12.47 1.48 -14.01
CA LEU A 156 -12.49 2.55 -13.01
C LEU A 156 -11.53 2.29 -11.85
N SER A 157 -11.45 1.04 -11.39
CA SER A 157 -10.48 0.63 -10.38
C SER A 157 -10.19 -0.87 -10.46
N ALA A 158 -8.99 -1.23 -10.00
CA ALA A 158 -8.54 -2.59 -9.77
C ALA A 158 -7.90 -2.66 -8.38
N GLU A 159 -8.44 -3.50 -7.50
CA GLU A 159 -8.05 -3.56 -6.09
C GLU A 159 -7.87 -5.02 -5.67
N GLU A 160 -6.90 -5.29 -4.80
CA GLU A 160 -6.76 -6.60 -4.16
C GLU A 160 -7.84 -6.75 -3.09
N ALA A 161 -8.62 -7.84 -3.15
CA ALA A 161 -9.90 -7.96 -2.48
C ALA A 161 -9.88 -8.88 -1.25
N LEU A 162 -8.75 -9.49 -0.88
CA LEU A 162 -8.63 -10.36 0.29
C LEU A 162 -7.78 -9.73 1.39
N PHE A 163 -6.51 -9.47 1.12
CA PHE A 163 -5.51 -9.13 2.14
C PHE A 163 -5.48 -7.63 2.46
N GLY A 164 -5.62 -6.77 1.45
CA GLY A 164 -5.60 -5.32 1.52
C GLY A 164 -6.96 -4.67 1.77
N TRP A 165 -8.02 -5.46 2.00
CA TRP A 165 -9.39 -4.95 2.10
C TRP A 165 -9.86 -4.72 3.54
N GLY A 166 -10.50 -3.56 3.80
CA GLY A 166 -11.14 -3.27 5.09
C GLY A 166 -10.19 -3.43 6.28
N ASP A 167 -10.64 -4.12 7.33
CA ASP A 167 -9.85 -4.39 8.54
C ASP A 167 -8.62 -5.28 8.29
N ASN A 168 -8.60 -6.03 7.17
CA ASN A 168 -7.46 -6.90 6.87
C ASN A 168 -6.20 -6.10 6.54
N ARG A 169 -6.34 -4.89 6.01
CA ARG A 169 -5.21 -4.02 5.64
C ARG A 169 -4.26 -3.71 6.81
N ASP A 170 -4.79 -3.75 8.04
CA ASP A 170 -4.04 -3.43 9.26
C ASP A 170 -3.44 -4.70 9.92
N ARG A 171 -3.86 -5.89 9.48
CA ARG A 171 -3.48 -7.19 10.08
C ARG A 171 -2.71 -8.09 9.13
N LEU A 172 -2.96 -7.97 7.83
CA LEU A 172 -2.43 -8.80 6.78
C LEU A 172 -1.52 -7.97 5.88
N VAL A 173 -0.65 -8.68 5.19
CA VAL A 173 0.26 -8.14 4.18
C VAL A 173 -0.19 -8.72 2.85
N ILE A 174 -0.24 -7.90 1.80
CA ILE A 174 -0.55 -8.39 0.45
C ILE A 174 0.59 -9.33 0.02
N PRO A 175 0.29 -10.62 -0.23
CA PRO A 175 1.28 -11.57 -0.68
C PRO A 175 1.44 -11.51 -2.21
N ALA A 176 2.54 -12.05 -2.73
CA ALA A 176 2.55 -12.52 -4.11
C ALA A 176 1.72 -13.81 -4.24
N GLY A 177 1.47 -14.28 -5.47
CA GLY A 177 0.75 -15.52 -5.72
C GLY A 177 -0.76 -15.37 -5.69
N SER A 178 -1.45 -16.42 -5.26
CA SER A 178 -2.91 -16.55 -5.34
C SER A 178 -3.67 -15.49 -4.55
N THR A 179 -4.61 -14.80 -5.20
CA THR A 179 -5.56 -13.91 -4.54
C THR A 179 -6.83 -13.67 -5.37
N VAL A 180 -7.73 -12.81 -4.87
CA VAL A 180 -8.85 -12.25 -5.61
C VAL A 180 -8.65 -10.76 -5.81
N ILE A 181 -8.91 -10.27 -7.02
CA ILE A 181 -9.02 -8.84 -7.31
C ILE A 181 -10.46 -8.43 -7.58
N ALA A 182 -10.77 -7.17 -7.26
CA ALA A 182 -12.03 -6.52 -7.55
C ALA A 182 -11.82 -5.52 -8.69
N LEU A 183 -12.52 -5.72 -9.80
CA LEU A 183 -12.51 -4.84 -10.96
C LEU A 183 -13.82 -4.05 -11.01
N ARG A 184 -13.75 -2.72 -10.95
CA ARG A 184 -14.92 -1.86 -11.17
C ARG A 184 -14.84 -1.26 -12.57
N ALA A 185 -15.94 -1.34 -13.31
CA ALA A 185 -16.03 -0.78 -14.65
C ALA A 185 -17.44 -0.24 -14.92
N TRP A 186 -17.55 0.71 -15.85
CA TRP A 186 -18.84 1.25 -16.29
C TRP A 186 -19.74 0.17 -16.90
N GLU A 187 -19.17 -0.75 -17.68
CA GLU A 187 -19.86 -1.86 -18.33
C GLU A 187 -19.21 -3.20 -17.93
N PRO A 188 -19.49 -3.75 -16.72
CA PRO A 188 -18.82 -4.93 -16.17
C PRO A 188 -18.80 -6.16 -17.07
N HIS A 189 -19.86 -6.34 -17.89
CA HIS A 189 -20.00 -7.46 -18.81
C HIS A 189 -18.95 -7.45 -19.95
N ARG A 190 -18.33 -6.30 -20.22
CA ARG A 190 -17.26 -6.19 -21.23
C ARG A 190 -15.91 -6.66 -20.72
N LEU A 191 -15.71 -6.72 -19.40
CA LEU A 191 -14.51 -7.31 -18.81
C LEU A 191 -14.48 -8.83 -19.03
N ALA A 192 -15.64 -9.49 -18.89
CA ALA A 192 -15.76 -10.95 -18.97
C ALA A 192 -15.38 -11.57 -20.32
N ARG A 193 -15.36 -10.78 -21.40
CA ARG A 193 -15.01 -11.26 -22.75
C ARG A 193 -13.50 -11.32 -23.01
N ALA A 194 -12.68 -10.62 -22.23
CA ALA A 194 -11.23 -10.56 -22.45
C ALA A 194 -10.45 -11.63 -21.66
N ASP A 195 -11.12 -12.34 -20.75
CA ASP A 195 -10.55 -13.27 -19.76
C ASP A 195 -9.80 -14.48 -20.37
N ALA A 196 -9.97 -14.78 -21.66
CA ALA A 196 -9.45 -16.03 -22.24
C ALA A 196 -7.92 -16.11 -22.43
N HIS A 197 -7.15 -15.01 -22.32
CA HIS A 197 -5.73 -14.99 -22.74
C HIS A 197 -4.77 -14.14 -21.89
N SER A 198 -5.12 -13.74 -20.66
CA SER A 198 -4.25 -12.86 -19.86
C SER A 198 -3.19 -13.60 -19.03
N GLY A 199 -1.97 -13.07 -19.02
CA GLY A 199 -0.83 -13.61 -18.26
C GLY A 199 -0.87 -13.29 -16.76
N LEU A 200 -1.51 -12.18 -16.37
CA LEU A 200 -1.79 -11.82 -14.97
C LEU A 200 -3.05 -12.51 -14.44
N LEU A 201 -4.06 -12.62 -15.29
CA LEU A 201 -5.28 -13.37 -15.04
C LEU A 201 -5.05 -14.82 -15.49
N ARG A 202 -4.08 -15.52 -14.88
CA ARG A 202 -4.05 -16.99 -15.02
C ARG A 202 -5.32 -17.52 -14.37
N HIS A 203 -6.31 -17.78 -15.23
CA HIS A 203 -7.46 -18.59 -14.90
C HIS A 203 -6.94 -19.99 -14.63
N ASP A 204 -6.93 -20.37 -13.35
CA ASP A 204 -6.93 -21.77 -12.99
C ASP A 204 -8.38 -22.23 -13.16
N ASP A 205 -8.66 -23.04 -14.18
CA ASP A 205 -10.02 -23.45 -14.56
C ASP A 205 -10.76 -24.15 -13.39
N ASP A 206 -10.01 -24.70 -12.43
CA ASP A 206 -10.54 -25.36 -11.23
C ASP A 206 -10.81 -24.38 -10.06
N THR A 207 -10.40 -23.11 -10.14
CA THR A 207 -10.50 -22.14 -9.03
C THR A 207 -11.38 -20.95 -9.40
N THR A 208 -12.66 -21.02 -9.05
CA THR A 208 -13.62 -19.92 -9.23
C THR A 208 -13.87 -19.16 -7.93
N VAL A 209 -14.06 -17.84 -8.03
CA VAL A 209 -14.48 -17.02 -6.88
C VAL A 209 -15.93 -17.42 -6.53
N PRO A 210 -16.22 -17.80 -5.28
CA PRO A 210 -17.56 -18.26 -4.90
C PRO A 210 -18.58 -17.14 -5.07
N ALA A 211 -19.79 -17.47 -5.51
CA ALA A 211 -20.91 -16.54 -5.57
C ALA A 211 -21.93 -16.88 -4.47
N PRO A 212 -22.31 -15.94 -3.58
CA PRO A 212 -21.84 -14.55 -3.49
C PRO A 212 -20.45 -14.44 -2.84
N PHE A 213 -19.65 -13.46 -3.30
CA PHE A 213 -18.34 -13.13 -2.73
C PHE A 213 -18.41 -11.83 -1.92
N HIS A 214 -17.70 -11.81 -0.79
CA HIS A 214 -17.52 -10.62 0.04
C HIS A 214 -16.02 -10.33 0.21
N PRO A 215 -15.55 -9.13 -0.16
CA PRO A 215 -14.15 -8.75 0.02
C PRO A 215 -13.69 -8.85 1.48
N GLY A 216 -12.43 -9.25 1.66
CA GLY A 216 -11.81 -9.49 2.96
C GLY A 216 -12.19 -10.81 3.62
N VAL A 217 -13.05 -11.63 2.99
CA VAL A 217 -13.52 -12.90 3.56
C VAL A 217 -12.88 -14.08 2.83
N PHE A 218 -12.24 -14.94 3.61
CA PHE A 218 -11.80 -16.27 3.21
C PHE A 218 -11.75 -17.18 4.44
N ALA A 219 -11.92 -18.49 4.25
CA ALA A 219 -11.83 -19.46 5.35
C ALA A 219 -10.36 -19.71 5.74
N ARG A 220 -9.50 -19.94 4.74
CA ARG A 220 -8.08 -20.25 4.93
C ARG A 220 -7.23 -19.73 3.78
N ALA A 221 -6.04 -19.24 4.08
CA ALA A 221 -4.98 -18.97 3.12
C ALA A 221 -3.74 -19.79 3.50
N GLU A 222 -3.20 -20.51 2.52
CA GLU A 222 -1.90 -21.17 2.60
C GLU A 222 -0.83 -20.18 2.14
N LEU A 223 0.14 -19.92 3.00
CA LEU A 223 1.16 -18.89 2.81
C LEU A 223 2.54 -19.48 3.06
N ILE A 224 3.51 -18.98 2.31
CA ILE A 224 4.93 -19.21 2.53
C ILE A 224 5.58 -17.87 2.82
N LEU A 225 6.21 -17.75 3.99
CA LEU A 225 6.99 -16.58 4.38
C LEU A 225 8.47 -16.97 4.44
N HIS A 226 9.29 -16.32 3.61
CA HIS A 226 10.72 -16.57 3.54
C HIS A 226 11.48 -15.60 4.43
N THR A 227 12.46 -16.05 5.19
CA THR A 227 13.28 -15.17 6.03
C THR A 227 14.75 -15.54 5.94
N ARG A 228 15.63 -14.55 6.15
CA ARG A 228 17.08 -14.77 6.26
C ARG A 228 17.51 -15.40 7.59
N LEU A 229 16.60 -15.51 8.57
CA LEU A 229 16.90 -16.16 9.85
C LEU A 229 17.09 -17.66 9.66
N ALA A 230 17.98 -18.26 10.46
CA ALA A 230 18.14 -19.71 10.49
C ALA A 230 16.85 -20.39 11.00
N PRO A 231 16.54 -21.63 10.59
CA PRO A 231 15.27 -22.30 10.92
C PRO A 231 14.91 -22.32 12.40
N ARG A 232 15.89 -22.55 13.28
CA ARG A 232 15.69 -22.54 14.74
C ARG A 232 15.27 -21.15 15.24
N GLU A 233 15.97 -20.10 14.80
CA GLU A 233 15.68 -18.74 15.22
C GLU A 233 14.31 -18.28 14.70
N ALA A 234 14.02 -18.55 13.42
CA ALA A 234 12.73 -18.29 12.81
C ALA A 234 11.58 -19.00 13.57
N ALA A 235 11.77 -20.25 13.98
CA ALA A 235 10.79 -21.00 14.75
C ALA A 235 10.54 -20.40 16.15
N HIS A 236 11.60 -19.90 16.82
CA HIS A 236 11.45 -19.20 18.10
C HIS A 236 10.71 -17.86 17.94
N GLN A 237 11.02 -17.08 16.89
CA GLN A 237 10.30 -15.83 16.59
C GLN A 237 8.82 -16.08 16.27
N ALA A 238 8.53 -17.10 15.46
CA ALA A 238 7.17 -17.48 15.15
C ALA A 238 6.40 -17.97 16.40
N GLY A 239 7.08 -18.69 17.30
CA GLY A 239 6.50 -19.06 18.60
C GLY A 239 6.21 -17.86 19.50
N ALA A 240 7.12 -16.88 19.56
CA ALA A 240 6.89 -15.62 20.28
C ALA A 240 5.69 -14.85 19.72
N TRP A 241 5.54 -14.81 18.39
CA TRP A 241 4.39 -14.22 17.71
C TRP A 241 3.07 -14.93 18.04
N LEU A 242 3.05 -16.27 18.07
CA LEU A 242 1.87 -17.04 18.53
C LEU A 242 1.53 -16.71 19.99
N ASN A 243 2.54 -16.61 20.86
CA ASN A 243 2.35 -16.26 22.27
C ASN A 243 1.78 -14.85 22.46
N ALA A 244 2.27 -13.86 21.70
CA ALA A 244 1.76 -12.50 21.73
C ALA A 244 0.27 -12.44 21.34
N GLN A 245 -0.15 -13.31 20.42
CA GLN A 245 -1.55 -13.45 20.04
C GLN A 245 -2.36 -14.28 21.02
N ARG A 246 -1.77 -14.89 22.06
CA ARG A 246 -2.37 -15.85 23.00
C ARG A 246 -2.82 -17.15 22.33
N LEU A 247 -1.98 -17.71 21.46
CA LEU A 247 -2.20 -18.99 20.78
C LEU A 247 -1.28 -20.07 21.40
N PRO A 248 -1.78 -20.85 22.38
CA PRO A 248 -0.96 -21.88 23.02
C PRO A 248 -0.56 -22.99 22.04
N HIS A 249 0.72 -23.34 22.07
CA HIS A 249 1.37 -24.26 21.14
C HIS A 249 2.54 -25.00 21.79
N THR A 250 2.96 -26.08 21.17
CA THR A 250 4.20 -26.81 21.49
C THR A 250 5.15 -26.70 20.31
N LEU A 251 6.37 -26.21 20.56
CA LEU A 251 7.43 -26.19 19.55
C LEU A 251 8.14 -27.55 19.53
N ARG A 252 8.06 -28.25 18.39
CA ARG A 252 8.66 -29.57 18.22
C ARG A 252 9.68 -29.56 17.10
N ARG A 253 10.88 -30.06 17.40
CA ARG A 253 11.93 -30.29 16.41
C ARG A 253 11.64 -31.57 15.63
N LEU A 254 11.67 -31.47 14.31
CA LEU A 254 11.57 -32.60 13.39
C LEU A 254 12.99 -32.89 12.87
N ARG A 255 13.45 -34.13 13.05
CA ARG A 255 14.71 -34.57 12.45
C ARG A 255 14.42 -35.08 11.04
N SER A 256 15.13 -34.56 10.04
CA SER A 256 15.11 -35.19 8.72
C SER A 256 15.84 -36.53 8.81
N PRO A 257 15.24 -37.65 8.34
CA PRO A 257 15.91 -38.95 8.31
C PRO A 257 17.13 -38.97 7.36
N GLU A 258 17.23 -38.00 6.45
CA GLU A 258 18.34 -37.85 5.50
C GLU A 258 19.48 -36.97 6.03
N ALA A 259 19.37 -36.44 7.25
CA ALA A 259 20.44 -35.65 7.85
C ALA A 259 21.59 -36.56 8.29
N GLY A 260 22.68 -36.56 7.51
CA GLY A 260 23.95 -37.17 7.90
C GLY A 260 24.53 -36.59 9.20
N ALA A 261 25.65 -37.15 9.65
CA ALA A 261 26.30 -36.81 10.93
C ALA A 261 26.62 -35.30 11.13
N ASP A 262 26.62 -34.50 10.06
CA ASP A 262 26.90 -33.06 10.07
C ASP A 262 25.66 -32.15 10.24
N GLY A 263 24.46 -32.71 10.46
CA GLY A 263 23.40 -32.05 11.24
C GLY A 263 22.76 -30.75 10.72
N GLN A 264 22.55 -30.54 9.42
CA GLN A 264 22.15 -29.20 8.91
C GLN A 264 20.71 -28.95 8.47
N ALA A 265 19.82 -29.95 8.37
CA ALA A 265 18.42 -29.69 8.00
C ALA A 265 17.47 -29.95 9.19
N GLU A 266 17.40 -28.99 10.11
CA GLU A 266 16.43 -28.99 11.19
C GLU A 266 15.13 -28.31 10.73
N SER A 267 14.04 -29.07 10.65
CA SER A 267 12.69 -28.52 10.52
C SER A 267 12.01 -28.45 11.88
N TRP A 268 11.07 -27.53 12.00
CA TRP A 268 10.35 -27.26 13.24
C TRP A 268 8.86 -27.20 12.96
N ARG A 269 8.07 -27.75 13.89
CA ARG A 269 6.61 -27.67 13.85
C ARG A 269 6.09 -26.98 15.10
N LEU A 270 5.16 -26.06 14.91
CA LEU A 270 4.45 -25.41 16.01
C LEU A 270 3.06 -26.05 16.13
N ASP A 271 2.99 -27.10 16.96
CA ASP A 271 1.78 -27.88 17.19
C ASP A 271 0.79 -27.04 18.02
N LEU A 272 -0.23 -26.47 17.36
CA LEU A 272 -1.27 -25.66 17.99
C LEU A 272 -2.20 -26.53 18.84
N THR A 273 -2.49 -26.08 20.06
CA THR A 273 -3.45 -26.78 20.93
C THR A 273 -4.89 -26.65 20.40
N PRO A 274 -5.82 -27.53 20.82
CA PRO A 274 -7.24 -27.38 20.47
C PRO A 274 -7.84 -26.04 20.87
N ALA A 275 -7.37 -25.43 21.97
CA ALA A 275 -7.80 -24.10 22.41
C ALA A 275 -7.34 -22.99 21.45
N ALA A 276 -6.12 -23.08 20.91
CA ALA A 276 -5.63 -22.15 19.89
C ALA A 276 -6.41 -22.29 18.57
N LEU A 277 -6.65 -23.53 18.12
CA LEU A 277 -7.39 -23.80 16.88
C LEU A 277 -8.83 -23.27 16.92
N LYS A 278 -9.49 -23.30 18.08
CA LYS A 278 -10.84 -22.71 18.27
C LYS A 278 -10.90 -21.21 17.97
N ARG A 279 -9.78 -20.48 18.07
CA ARG A 279 -9.72 -19.06 17.72
C ARG A 279 -9.72 -18.81 16.22
N ARG A 280 -9.44 -19.85 15.41
CA ARG A 280 -9.47 -19.84 13.95
C ARG A 280 -8.64 -18.71 13.34
N ALA A 281 -7.50 -18.38 13.93
CA ALA A 281 -6.56 -17.39 13.40
C ALA A 281 -5.44 -18.06 12.61
N VAL A 282 -4.77 -19.04 13.23
CA VAL A 282 -3.75 -19.90 12.63
C VAL A 282 -4.20 -21.35 12.76
N PHE A 283 -4.02 -22.14 11.71
CA PHE A 283 -4.42 -23.55 11.65
C PHE A 283 -3.21 -24.49 11.57
N ALA A 284 -2.14 -24.05 10.94
CA ALA A 284 -0.88 -24.80 10.84
C ALA A 284 0.29 -23.83 10.70
N LEU A 285 1.45 -24.23 11.22
CA LEU A 285 2.69 -23.51 11.11
C LEU A 285 3.87 -24.47 11.21
N ASP A 286 4.61 -24.59 10.12
CA ASP A 286 5.87 -25.31 10.05
C ASP A 286 6.99 -24.36 9.60
N VAL A 287 8.20 -24.61 10.07
CA VAL A 287 9.42 -23.90 9.68
C VAL A 287 10.39 -24.90 9.07
N LEU A 288 10.71 -24.67 7.82
CA LEU A 288 11.58 -25.52 7.02
C LEU A 288 12.89 -24.77 6.73
N PRO A 289 14.00 -25.50 6.49
CA PRO A 289 15.16 -24.92 5.84
C PRO A 289 14.75 -24.21 4.55
N GLY A 290 15.15 -22.95 4.45
CA GLY A 290 14.84 -22.07 3.33
C GLY A 290 16.04 -21.92 2.39
N PRO A 291 15.85 -21.22 1.26
CA PRO A 291 16.94 -20.91 0.34
C PRO A 291 18.04 -20.09 1.02
N HIS A 292 19.27 -20.21 0.52
CA HIS A 292 20.43 -19.41 0.95
C HIS A 292 20.75 -19.43 2.46
N GLY A 293 20.48 -20.54 3.15
CA GLY A 293 20.75 -20.69 4.58
C GLY A 293 19.74 -20.01 5.51
N GLY A 294 18.65 -19.47 4.96
CA GLY A 294 17.52 -18.93 5.71
C GLY A 294 16.48 -20.00 6.07
N ALA A 295 15.25 -19.55 6.28
CA ALA A 295 14.11 -20.40 6.62
C ALA A 295 12.87 -20.04 5.80
N SER A 296 11.99 -21.02 5.62
CA SER A 296 10.68 -20.86 5.00
C SER A 296 9.62 -21.29 6.00
N LEU A 297 8.70 -20.39 6.35
CA LEU A 297 7.57 -20.67 7.21
C LEU A 297 6.37 -20.99 6.33
N THR A 298 5.82 -22.19 6.46
CA THR A 298 4.56 -22.55 5.81
C THR A 298 3.42 -22.35 6.80
N LEU A 299 2.54 -21.39 6.51
CA LEU A 299 1.44 -21.00 7.37
C LEU A 299 0.09 -21.35 6.73
N CYS A 300 -0.87 -21.75 7.56
CA CYS A 300 -2.28 -21.77 7.18
C CYS A 300 -3.04 -20.83 8.12
N VAL A 301 -3.62 -19.75 7.59
CA VAL A 301 -4.21 -18.66 8.40
C VAL A 301 -5.60 -18.27 7.92
N SER A 302 -6.34 -17.53 8.74
CA SER A 302 -7.60 -16.85 8.36
C SER A 302 -7.41 -15.33 8.35
N PRO A 303 -8.44 -14.54 7.97
CA PRO A 303 -8.43 -13.08 8.10
C PRO A 303 -8.19 -12.56 9.53
N LYS A 304 -8.31 -13.41 10.55
CA LYS A 304 -8.10 -13.04 11.96
C LYS A 304 -6.64 -13.04 12.39
N ALA A 305 -5.74 -13.60 11.58
CA ALA A 305 -4.30 -13.62 11.91
C ALA A 305 -3.72 -12.21 11.81
N ASN A 306 -2.81 -11.86 12.74
CA ASN A 306 -2.01 -10.64 12.62
C ASN A 306 -0.66 -10.99 11.95
N LEU A 307 -0.69 -11.18 10.64
CA LEU A 307 0.48 -11.54 9.84
C LEU A 307 1.45 -10.38 9.66
N ALA A 308 0.96 -9.13 9.66
CA ALA A 308 1.80 -7.93 9.57
C ALA A 308 2.88 -7.93 10.66
N ASN A 309 2.50 -8.18 11.92
CA ASN A 309 3.45 -8.29 13.03
C ASN A 309 4.49 -9.41 12.84
N LEU A 310 4.12 -10.53 12.17
CA LEU A 310 5.07 -11.61 11.91
C LEU A 310 6.06 -11.23 10.82
N ALA A 311 5.58 -10.61 9.75
CA ALA A 311 6.43 -10.12 8.66
C ALA A 311 7.41 -9.04 9.14
N ASP A 312 7.01 -8.20 10.11
CA ASP A 312 7.89 -7.15 10.64
C ASP A 312 9.07 -7.71 11.47
N ILE A 313 8.86 -8.81 12.19
CA ILE A 313 9.92 -9.43 13.02
C ILE A 313 10.79 -10.42 12.25
N LEU A 314 10.36 -10.85 11.06
CA LEU A 314 11.09 -11.78 10.21
C LEU A 314 11.74 -11.02 9.05
N PRO A 315 13.06 -10.78 9.07
CA PRO A 315 13.70 -10.04 8.01
C PRO A 315 13.64 -10.79 6.67
N PRO A 316 13.27 -10.11 5.56
CA PRO A 316 13.12 -10.73 4.26
C PRO A 316 14.47 -11.15 3.64
N PRO A 317 14.48 -12.16 2.75
CA PRO A 317 15.63 -12.48 1.90
C PRO A 317 15.80 -11.43 0.77
N ALA A 318 17.02 -11.31 0.23
CA ALA A 318 17.30 -10.32 -0.82
C ALA A 318 16.76 -10.70 -2.22
N ALA A 319 16.54 -11.98 -2.49
CA ALA A 319 16.31 -12.51 -3.85
C ALA A 319 14.98 -13.27 -4.04
N HIS A 320 14.10 -13.29 -3.02
CA HIS A 320 12.83 -14.01 -3.08
C HIS A 320 11.69 -13.13 -2.58
N PRO A 321 10.45 -13.32 -3.09
CA PRO A 321 9.29 -12.68 -2.50
C PRO A 321 9.23 -13.03 -1.01
N HIS A 322 9.05 -12.02 -0.17
CA HIS A 322 9.02 -12.23 1.28
C HIS A 322 7.84 -13.13 1.68
N LEU A 323 6.69 -12.95 1.03
CA LEU A 323 5.44 -13.60 1.37
C LEU A 323 4.69 -14.01 0.09
N VAL A 324 4.36 -15.28 -0.01
CA VAL A 324 3.65 -15.87 -1.17
C VAL A 324 2.41 -16.60 -0.66
N CYS A 325 1.25 -16.35 -1.27
CA CYS A 325 0.05 -17.15 -1.09
C CYS A 325 -0.02 -18.21 -2.18
N THR A 326 -0.05 -19.47 -1.76
CA THR A 326 -0.10 -20.60 -2.69
C THR A 326 -1.53 -21.05 -2.97
N ARG A 327 -2.46 -20.78 -2.05
CA ARG A 327 -3.86 -21.17 -2.16
C ARG A 327 -4.74 -20.37 -1.21
N VAL A 328 -5.95 -20.05 -1.67
CA VAL A 328 -7.03 -19.51 -0.83
C VAL A 328 -8.22 -20.47 -0.88
N ALA A 329 -8.80 -20.77 0.28
CA ALA A 329 -10.04 -21.48 0.45
C ALA A 329 -11.10 -20.55 1.06
N PHE A 330 -12.31 -20.61 0.52
CA PHE A 330 -13.44 -19.76 0.93
C PHE A 330 -14.39 -20.46 1.89
#